data_AF-A0A2N2G268-F1
#
_entry.id   AF-A0A2N2G268-F1
#
_cell.length_a   1.000
_cell.length_b   1.000
_cell.length_c   1.000
_cell.angle_alpha   90.00
_cell.angle_beta   90.00
_cell.angle_gamma   90.00
#
_symmetry.space_group_name_H-M   'P 1'
#
loop_
_entity.id
_entity.type
_entity.pdbx_description
1 polymer ?
#
loop_
_entity_poly.entity_id
_entity_poly.type
_entity_poly.pdbx_seq_one_letter_code
_entity_poly.pdbx_strand_id
1 'polypeptide(L)' 'KTSCKKSNIILEDNSVFIFTSPSSVECFFNQYSWKNSYKAIVIGKTTAKFLPKEVDFTVSFETSIDECINLARQSLL' A
#
# COMPACT_ATOMS: atom_id res chain seq x y z
N LYS A 1 -1.53 -6.42 -19.79
CA LYS A 1 -0.57 -5.40 -19.28
C LYS A 1 -1.38 -4.36 -18.53
N THR A 2 -1.11 -4.15 -17.24
CA THR A 2 -1.79 -3.14 -16.41
C THR A 2 -1.48 -1.74 -16.95
N SER A 3 -2.51 -0.89 -17.10
CA SER A 3 -2.32 0.51 -17.49
C SER A 3 -2.47 1.40 -16.26
N CYS A 4 -1.40 2.08 -15.89
CA CYS A 4 -1.35 2.91 -14.69
C CYS A 4 -1.52 4.39 -15.06
N LYS A 5 -2.44 5.08 -14.37
CA LYS A 5 -2.58 6.53 -14.51
C LYS A 5 -1.33 7.20 -13.95
N LYS A 6 -0.67 8.06 -14.74
CA LYS A 6 0.46 8.86 -14.26
C LYS A 6 0.01 9.80 -13.14
N SER A 7 0.82 9.88 -12.09
CA SER A 7 0.60 10.78 -10.97
C SER A 7 1.85 11.65 -10.77
N ASN A 8 1.64 12.93 -10.46
CA ASN A 8 2.69 13.93 -10.23
C ASN A 8 2.66 14.42 -8.77
N ILE A 9 2.13 13.60 -7.87
CA ILE A 9 1.95 13.96 -6.46
C ILE A 9 3.25 13.70 -5.72
N ILE A 10 3.68 14.65 -4.90
CA ILE A 10 4.78 14.44 -3.96
C ILE A 10 4.21 13.74 -2.73
N LEU A 11 4.74 12.57 -2.41
CA LEU A 11 4.28 11.76 -1.29
C LEU A 11 4.94 12.23 0.03
N GLU A 12 4.10 12.63 0.98
CA GLU A 12 4.52 13.08 2.31
C GLU A 12 5.15 11.93 3.12
N ASP A 13 6.19 12.25 3.88
CA ASP A 13 6.79 11.28 4.80
C ASP A 13 5.79 10.82 5.87
N ASN A 14 5.97 9.61 6.37
CA ASN A 14 5.05 8.96 7.32
C ASN A 14 3.64 8.66 6.78
N SER A 15 3.44 8.75 5.46
CA SER A 15 2.18 8.34 4.81
C SER A 15 1.92 6.84 4.95
N VAL A 16 0.63 6.50 5.10
CA VAL A 16 0.13 5.12 5.09
C VAL A 16 -0.52 4.82 3.73
N PHE A 17 -0.09 3.76 3.07
CA PHE A 17 -0.60 3.31 1.78
C PHE A 17 -1.42 2.04 1.93
N ILE A 18 -2.68 2.09 1.50
CA ILE A 18 -3.58 0.93 1.46
C ILE A 18 -3.61 0.37 0.04
N PHE A 19 -3.20 -0.88 -0.13
CA PHE A 19 -3.24 -1.60 -1.40
C PHE A 19 -4.36 -2.63 -1.39
N THR A 20 -5.37 -2.41 -2.23
CA THR A 20 -6.55 -3.27 -2.34
C THR A 20 -6.46 -4.29 -3.48
N SER A 21 -5.40 -4.24 -4.30
CA SER A 21 -5.18 -5.20 -5.38
C SER A 21 -3.70 -5.33 -5.75
N PRO A 22 -3.26 -6.45 -6.36
CA PRO A 22 -1.94 -6.58 -6.97
C PRO A 22 -1.59 -5.46 -7.94
N SER A 23 -2.55 -5.04 -8.77
CA SER A 23 -2.37 -3.97 -9.75
C SER A 23 -2.10 -2.61 -9.10
N SER A 24 -2.67 -2.34 -7.92
CA SER A 24 -2.40 -1.10 -7.17
C SER A 24 -0.95 -1.04 -6.68
N VAL A 25 -0.38 -2.18 -6.27
CA VAL A 25 1.03 -2.30 -5.91
C VAL A 25 1.90 -2.06 -7.14
N GLU A 26 1.68 -2.78 -8.23
CA GLU A 26 2.43 -2.59 -9.48
C GLU A 26 2.42 -1.14 -9.95
N CYS A 27 1.26 -0.47 -9.94
CA CYS A 27 1.16 0.91 -10.38
C CYS A 27 1.89 1.90 -9.48
N PHE A 28 1.90 1.66 -8.17
CA PHE A 28 2.67 2.48 -7.24
C PHE A 28 4.17 2.37 -7.49
N PHE A 29 4.71 1.14 -7.52
CA PHE A 29 6.15 0.91 -7.67
C PHE A 29 6.70 1.23 -9.07
N ASN A 30 5.84 1.34 -10.07
CA ASN A 30 6.22 1.88 -11.39
C ASN A 30 6.46 3.40 -11.39
N GLN A 31 6.04 4.11 -10.34
CA GLN A 31 6.01 5.58 -10.30
C GLN A 31 6.74 6.15 -9.09
N TYR A 32 6.79 5.40 -8.00
CA TYR A 32 7.31 5.84 -6.70
C TYR A 32 8.28 4.83 -6.13
N SER A 33 9.32 5.35 -5.49
CA SER A 33 10.20 4.55 -4.64
C SER A 33 9.62 4.48 -3.23
N TRP A 34 9.80 3.33 -2.57
CA TRP A 34 9.41 3.18 -1.17
C TRP A 34 10.38 3.93 -0.26
N LYS A 35 9.85 4.62 0.76
CA LYS A 35 10.64 5.22 1.84
C LYS A 35 10.39 4.43 3.13
N ASN A 36 11.42 4.30 3.97
CA ASN A 36 11.31 3.63 5.27
C ASN A 36 10.31 4.29 6.22
N SER A 37 9.98 5.57 6.01
CA SER A 37 8.94 6.26 6.77
C SER A 37 7.52 5.79 6.41
N TYR A 38 7.33 5.21 5.23
CA TYR A 38 6.01 4.80 4.76
C TYR A 38 5.54 3.52 5.44
N LYS A 39 4.22 3.38 5.56
CA LYS A 39 3.59 2.16 6.06
C LYS A 39 2.70 1.55 4.98
N ALA A 40 2.78 0.24 4.77
CA ALA A 40 1.93 -0.47 3.83
C ALA A 40 0.86 -1.29 4.58
N ILE A 41 -0.39 -1.16 4.12
CA ILE A 41 -1.50 -2.04 4.52
C ILE A 41 -2.01 -2.71 3.25
N VAL A 42 -2.18 -4.02 3.29
CA VAL A 42 -2.68 -4.81 2.16
C VAL A 42 -3.98 -5.49 2.53
N ILE A 43 -4.97 -5.44 1.63
CA ILE A 43 -6.29 -6.03 1.87
C ILE A 43 -6.28 -7.55 2.02
N GLY A 44 -5.19 -8.21 1.60
CA GLY A 44 -5.08 -9.66 1.67
C GLY A 44 -3.75 -10.21 1.16
N LYS A 45 -3.54 -11.50 1.42
CA LYS A 45 -2.28 -12.21 1.13
C LYS A 45 -1.93 -12.24 -0.35
N THR A 46 -2.91 -12.21 -1.26
CA THR A 46 -2.64 -12.14 -2.70
C THR A 46 -1.97 -10.83 -3.08
N THR A 47 -2.44 -9.70 -2.55
CA THR A 47 -1.83 -8.37 -2.77
C THR A 47 -0.46 -8.29 -2.11
N ALA A 48 -0.30 -8.85 -0.91
CA ALA A 48 0.97 -8.89 -0.18
C ALA A 48 2.13 -9.48 -1.00
N LYS A 49 1.86 -10.53 -1.80
CA LYS A 49 2.89 -11.20 -2.63
C LYS A 49 3.49 -10.30 -3.73
N PHE A 50 2.85 -9.18 -4.04
CA PHE A 50 3.32 -8.24 -5.05
C PHE A 50 4.18 -7.12 -4.45
N LEU A 51 4.23 -7.01 -3.12
CA LEU A 51 5.14 -6.07 -2.48
C LEU A 51 6.60 -6.55 -2.61
N PRO A 52 7.56 -5.63 -2.79
CA PRO A 52 8.97 -5.96 -2.66
C PRO A 52 9.30 -6.52 -1.27
N LYS A 53 10.36 -7.33 -1.17
CA LYS A 53 10.70 -8.05 0.06
C LYS A 53 11.14 -7.13 1.19
N GLU A 54 11.65 -5.96 0.84
CA GLU A 54 12.12 -4.91 1.74
C GLU A 54 10.99 -4.06 2.34
N VAL A 55 9.75 -4.24 1.88
CA VAL A 55 8.60 -3.47 2.38
C VAL A 55 7.91 -4.23 3.49
N ASP A 56 7.98 -3.69 4.70
CA ASP A 56 7.15 -4.15 5.81
C ASP A 56 5.68 -3.77 5.56
N PHE A 57 4.78 -4.70 5.86
CA PHE A 57 3.34 -4.50 5.66
C PHE A 57 2.47 -5.16 6.74
N THR A 58 1.26 -4.64 6.88
CA THR A 58 0.19 -5.26 7.67
C THR A 58 -0.89 -5.80 6.75
N VAL A 59 -1.31 -7.05 6.97
CA VAL A 59 -2.42 -7.66 6.24
C VAL A 59 -3.71 -7.41 7.00
N SER A 60 -4.68 -6.86 6.30
CA SER A 60 -6.07 -6.70 6.73
C SER A 60 -6.65 -8.05 7.16
N PHE A 61 -7.30 -8.10 8.34
CA PHE A 61 -7.92 -9.33 8.83
C PHE A 61 -9.10 -9.77 7.96
N GLU A 62 -9.87 -8.80 7.48
CA GLU A 62 -10.99 -9.00 6.56
C GLU A 62 -10.68 -8.40 5.19
N THR A 63 -11.21 -8.93 4.11
CA THR A 63 -11.04 -8.31 2.79
C THR A 63 -11.97 -7.09 2.62
N SER A 64 -11.82 -6.09 3.48
CA SER A 64 -12.66 -4.89 3.57
C SER A 64 -11.82 -3.62 3.60
N ILE A 65 -12.28 -2.59 2.88
CA ILE A 65 -11.64 -1.27 2.88
C ILE A 65 -11.78 -0.61 4.26
N ASP A 66 -12.91 -0.80 4.94
CA ASP A 66 -13.14 -0.19 6.26
C ASP A 66 -12.16 -0.70 7.31
N GLU A 67 -11.85 -2.00 7.26
CA GLU A 67 -10.83 -2.60 8.14
C GLU A 67 -9.44 -2.02 7.85
N CYS A 68 -9.07 -1.93 6.56
CA CYS A 68 -7.80 -1.31 6.16
C CYS A 68 -7.68 0.14 6.65
N ILE A 69 -8.76 0.92 6.59
CA ILE A 69 -8.80 2.29 7.09
C ILE A 69 -8.64 2.34 8.62
N ASN A 70 -9.28 1.41 9.35
CA ASN A 70 -9.13 1.32 10.79
C ASN A 70 -7.70 0.99 11.20
N LEU A 71 -7.05 0.03 10.52
CA LEU A 71 -5.63 -0.27 10.71
C LEU A 71 -4.72 0.93 10.40
N ALA A 72 -5.04 1.69 9.35
CA ALA A 72 -4.28 2.88 8.98
C ALA A 72 -4.32 3.94 10.08
N ARG A 73 -5.51 4.18 10.67
CA ARG A 73 -5.68 5.12 11.78
C ARG A 73 -4.94 4.66 13.03
N GLN A 74 -4.99 3.38 13.36
CA GLN A 74 -4.27 2.81 14.52
C GLN A 74 -2.74 2.93 14.34
N SER A 75 -2.25 2.89 13.10
CA SER A 75 -0.84 3.03 12.79
C SER A 75 -0.30 4.47 12.91
N LEU A 76 -1.17 5.46 13.10
CA LEU A 76 -0.80 6.87 13.26
C LEU A 76 -0.78 7.34 14.73
N LEU A 77 -1.21 6.47 15.64
CA LEU A 77 -1.15 6.67 17.09
C LEU A 77 0.19 6.17 17.65
#